data_AF-B5B0U7-F1
#
_entry.id   AF-B5B0U7-F1
#
_cell.length_a   1.000
_cell.length_b   1.000
_cell.length_c   1.000
_cell.angle_alpha   90.00
_cell.angle_beta   90.00
_cell.angle_gamma   90.00
#
_symmetry.space_group_name_H-M   'P 1'
#
loop_
_entity.id
_entity.type
_entity.pdbx_description
1 polymer ?
#
loop_
_entity_poly.entity_id
_entity_poly.type
_entity_poly.pdbx_seq_one_letter_code
_entity_poly.pdbx_strand_id
1 'polypeptide(L)'
;AAEQFCSDMYHATTMSHVAGVISSLPPDMDLSQVKLPTTGNQFRAKWGGHGTGWFNDDFTILQAIMGPKVVDYWTKGVAAERAKARLGGRLPADRMVGQHMTIFPTCSFLPGINTVRTWHPRGPHEVEVWSFVVVDADAPEEIKEEFRKMNIFTFNQGGTF
;
A
#
# COMPACT_ATOMS: atom_id res chain seq x y z
N ALA A 1 -10.09 3.88 11.56
CA ALA A 1 -9.67 2.74 10.72
C ALA A 1 -10.15 2.87 9.27
N ALA A 2 -11.44 2.68 8.97
CA ALA A 2 -11.95 2.76 7.60
C ALA A 2 -11.70 4.11 6.90
N GLU A 3 -11.91 5.22 7.63
CA GLU A 3 -11.65 6.58 7.14
C GLU A 3 -10.17 6.80 6.77
N GLN A 4 -9.24 6.35 7.62
CA GLN A 4 -7.80 6.49 7.39
C GLN A 4 -7.39 5.83 6.06
N PHE A 5 -7.82 4.59 5.82
CA PHE A 5 -7.56 3.90 4.55
C PHE A 5 -8.31 4.52 3.35
N CYS A 6 -9.37 5.31 3.60
CA CYS A 6 -10.14 5.99 2.57
C CYS A 6 -9.43 7.24 2.04
N SER A 7 -8.85 8.07 2.92
CA SER A 7 -8.39 9.42 2.55
C SER A 7 -7.14 9.92 3.28
N ASP A 8 -6.58 9.17 4.22
CA ASP A 8 -5.52 9.69 5.08
C ASP A 8 -4.13 9.19 4.65
N MET A 9 -3.63 9.67 3.50
CA MET A 9 -2.19 9.58 3.24
C MET A 9 -1.38 10.49 4.18
N TYR A 10 -2.05 11.50 4.73
CA TYR A 10 -1.41 12.58 5.50
C TYR A 10 -0.69 12.08 6.75
N HIS A 11 -1.30 11.16 7.52
CA HIS A 11 -0.65 10.57 8.68
C HIS A 11 0.66 9.83 8.34
N ALA A 12 0.70 9.18 7.17
CA ALA A 12 1.83 8.36 6.76
C ALA A 12 3.07 9.18 6.40
N THR A 13 2.87 10.36 5.84
CA THR A 13 3.96 11.27 5.44
C THR A 13 4.29 12.35 6.46
N THR A 14 3.68 12.27 7.65
CA THR A 14 4.00 13.19 8.75
C THR A 14 4.75 12.43 9.83
N MET A 15 4.06 12.00 10.89
CA MET A 15 4.73 11.46 12.08
C MET A 15 4.39 10.01 12.37
N SER A 16 3.25 9.50 11.89
CA SER A 16 2.74 8.20 12.35
C SER A 16 3.66 7.03 12.03
N HIS A 17 4.35 7.09 10.89
CA HIS A 17 5.14 5.96 10.37
C HIS A 17 6.64 6.22 10.31
N VAL A 18 7.14 7.26 10.98
CA VAL A 18 8.58 7.60 10.94
C VAL A 18 9.45 6.41 11.38
N ALA A 19 9.05 5.71 12.46
CA ALA A 19 9.74 4.51 12.93
C ALA A 19 9.57 3.31 11.97
N GLY A 20 8.38 3.15 11.37
CA GLY A 20 8.12 2.12 10.36
C GLY A 20 9.02 2.29 9.13
N VAL A 21 9.17 3.52 8.65
CA VAL A 21 10.09 3.86 7.56
C VAL A 21 11.52 3.52 7.94
N ILE A 22 12.03 3.98 9.10
CA ILE A 22 13.39 3.64 9.57
C ILE A 22 13.62 2.12 9.57
N SER A 23 12.65 1.35 10.09
CA SER A 23 12.78 -0.10 10.19
C SER A 23 12.88 -0.83 8.84
N SER A 24 12.40 -0.18 7.78
CA SER A 24 12.32 -0.77 6.44
C SER A 24 13.43 -0.27 5.49
N LEU A 25 14.23 0.71 5.93
CA LEU A 25 15.39 1.17 5.20
C LEU A 25 16.56 0.18 5.33
N PRO A 26 17.49 0.18 4.35
CA PRO A 26 18.81 -0.42 4.54
C PRO A 26 19.49 0.10 5.81
N PRO A 27 20.27 -0.72 6.55
CA PRO A 27 20.90 -0.31 7.81
C PRO A 27 21.83 0.91 7.73
N ASP A 28 22.32 1.22 6.53
CA ASP A 28 23.20 2.35 6.23
C ASP A 28 22.47 3.61 5.74
N MET A 29 21.12 3.58 5.69
CA MET A 29 20.30 4.73 5.34
C MET A 29 19.55 5.30 6.55
N ASP A 30 19.45 6.63 6.61
CA ASP A 30 18.63 7.35 7.57
C ASP A 30 17.50 8.17 6.91
N LEU A 31 16.64 8.78 7.73
CA LEU A 31 15.48 9.56 7.27
C LEU A 31 15.85 10.79 6.45
N SER A 32 17.02 11.40 6.66
CA SER A 32 17.47 12.57 5.89
C SER A 32 17.72 12.21 4.42
N GLN A 33 17.93 10.93 4.14
CA GLN A 33 18.12 10.38 2.80
C GLN A 33 16.79 9.91 2.16
N VAL A 34 15.69 9.93 2.91
CA VAL A 34 14.34 9.60 2.40
C VAL A 34 13.65 10.86 1.93
N LYS A 35 13.49 11.00 0.61
CA LYS A 35 12.67 12.06 0.04
C LYS A 35 11.22 11.59 -0.03
N LEU A 36 10.35 12.25 0.73
CA LEU A 36 8.91 12.00 0.61
C LEU A 36 8.40 12.54 -0.74
N PRO A 37 7.57 11.77 -1.48
CA PRO A 37 6.93 12.28 -2.67
C PRO A 37 6.01 13.44 -2.32
N THR A 38 6.07 14.51 -3.11
CA THR A 38 5.24 15.72 -2.92
C THR A 38 4.10 15.84 -3.91
N THR A 39 4.03 14.93 -4.87
CA THR A 39 2.98 14.88 -5.90
C THR A 39 2.15 13.62 -5.73
N GLY A 40 0.84 13.79 -5.64
CA GLY A 40 -0.11 12.69 -5.51
C GLY A 40 -1.53 13.17 -5.80
N ASN A 41 -2.45 12.22 -5.86
CA ASN A 41 -3.85 12.50 -6.10
C ASN A 41 -4.72 11.67 -5.16
N GLN A 42 -5.95 12.15 -4.96
CA GLN A 42 -6.95 11.44 -4.19
C GLN A 42 -8.27 11.40 -4.96
N PHE A 43 -8.89 10.24 -4.98
CA PHE A 43 -10.17 9.96 -5.58
C PHE A 43 -11.24 9.87 -4.50
N ARG A 44 -12.36 10.54 -4.77
CA ARG A 44 -13.63 10.36 -4.06
C ARG A 44 -14.63 9.77 -5.04
N ALA A 45 -15.28 8.67 -4.67
CA ALA A 45 -16.36 8.12 -5.47
C ALA A 45 -17.53 9.11 -5.59
N LYS A 46 -18.16 9.16 -6.77
CA LYS A 46 -19.34 10.01 -7.04
C LYS A 46 -20.47 9.75 -6.03
N TRP A 47 -20.59 8.52 -5.56
CA TRP A 47 -21.58 8.06 -4.60
C TRP A 47 -20.97 6.94 -3.74
N GLY A 48 -21.54 6.70 -2.56
CA GLY A 48 -21.24 5.51 -1.75
C GLY A 48 -20.08 5.65 -0.77
N GLY A 49 -19.38 6.79 -0.74
CA GLY A 49 -18.36 7.07 0.29
C GLY A 49 -17.03 6.31 0.13
N HIS A 50 -16.78 5.70 -1.02
CA HIS A 50 -15.49 5.07 -1.32
C HIS A 50 -14.42 6.13 -1.64
N GLY A 51 -13.17 5.80 -1.34
CA GLY A 51 -12.04 6.69 -1.62
C GLY A 51 -10.73 5.94 -1.72
N THR A 52 -9.79 6.54 -2.45
CA THR A 52 -8.43 6.05 -2.57
C THR A 52 -7.47 7.19 -2.86
N GLY A 53 -6.27 7.16 -2.30
CA GLY A 53 -5.20 8.12 -2.59
C GLY A 53 -3.88 7.42 -2.89
N TRP A 54 -2.98 8.13 -3.58
CA TRP A 54 -1.67 7.62 -4.00
C TRP A 54 -0.70 8.78 -4.27
N PHE A 55 0.61 8.47 -4.25
CA PHE A 55 1.66 9.32 -4.81
C PHE A 55 1.89 9.02 -6.29
N ASN A 56 2.39 10.01 -7.03
CA ASN A 56 2.70 9.87 -8.44
C ASN A 56 4.20 9.58 -8.64
N ASP A 57 4.51 8.57 -9.46
CA ASP A 57 5.80 8.25 -10.08
C ASP A 57 6.95 7.79 -9.17
N ASP A 58 7.08 8.36 -7.97
CA ASP A 58 8.22 8.09 -7.09
C ASP A 58 8.01 6.82 -6.26
N PHE A 59 8.44 5.68 -6.81
CA PHE A 59 8.35 4.36 -6.18
C PHE A 59 9.31 4.16 -4.98
N THR A 60 10.14 5.14 -4.63
CA THR A 60 11.11 5.03 -3.53
C THR A 60 10.41 4.69 -2.21
N ILE A 61 9.23 5.27 -1.95
CA ILE A 61 8.47 4.98 -0.74
C ILE A 61 7.90 3.56 -0.73
N LEU A 62 7.43 3.05 -1.88
CA LEU A 62 6.96 1.67 -1.99
C LEU A 62 8.13 0.69 -1.85
N GLN A 63 9.30 1.05 -2.38
CA GLN A 63 10.52 0.25 -2.26
C GLN A 63 11.02 0.19 -0.83
N ALA A 64 10.91 1.29 -0.07
CA ALA A 64 11.20 1.28 1.35
C ALA A 64 10.27 0.32 2.10
N ILE A 65 8.97 0.28 1.77
CA ILE A 65 7.99 -0.56 2.48
C ILE A 65 8.04 -2.04 2.05
N MET A 66 8.18 -2.32 0.76
CA MET A 66 8.02 -3.66 0.16
C MET A 66 9.30 -4.26 -0.40
N GLY A 67 10.41 -3.54 -0.34
CA GLY A 67 11.70 -3.98 -0.86
C GLY A 67 11.80 -3.93 -2.40
N PRO A 68 13.03 -4.00 -2.94
CA PRO A 68 13.28 -3.87 -4.38
C PRO A 68 12.66 -5.00 -5.20
N LYS A 69 12.58 -6.21 -4.66
CA LYS A 69 12.06 -7.38 -5.40
C LYS A 69 10.57 -7.24 -5.73
N VAL A 70 9.76 -6.77 -4.78
CA VAL A 70 8.33 -6.51 -5.02
C VAL A 70 8.15 -5.33 -5.97
N VAL A 71 8.92 -4.25 -5.79
CA VAL A 71 8.81 -3.07 -6.66
C VAL A 71 9.23 -3.37 -8.09
N ASP A 72 10.29 -4.15 -8.31
CA ASP A 72 10.69 -4.57 -9.65
C ASP A 72 9.61 -5.43 -10.32
N TYR A 73 9.01 -6.37 -9.60
CA TYR A 73 7.85 -7.13 -10.10
C TYR A 73 6.67 -6.21 -10.47
N TRP A 74 6.39 -5.21 -9.63
CA TRP A 74 5.26 -4.30 -9.80
C TRP A 74 5.46 -3.30 -10.95
N THR A 75 6.70 -2.90 -11.23
CA THR A 75 7.02 -1.78 -12.13
C THR A 75 7.75 -2.17 -13.41
N LYS A 76 8.32 -3.38 -13.49
CA LYS A 76 9.18 -3.81 -14.60
C LYS A 76 8.78 -5.20 -15.10
N GLY A 77 9.20 -5.49 -16.34
CA GLY A 77 9.07 -6.81 -16.94
C GLY A 77 7.65 -7.20 -17.36
N VAL A 78 7.48 -8.46 -17.70
CA VAL A 78 6.27 -8.96 -18.39
C VAL A 78 5.00 -8.80 -17.55
N ALA A 79 5.10 -8.95 -16.22
CA ALA A 79 3.96 -8.78 -15.31
C ALA A 79 3.48 -7.32 -15.28
N ALA A 80 4.40 -6.36 -15.10
CA ALA A 80 4.08 -4.94 -15.12
C ALA A 80 3.51 -4.48 -16.48
N GLU A 81 4.11 -4.91 -17.59
CA GLU A 81 3.59 -4.58 -18.93
C GLU A 81 2.18 -5.15 -19.17
N ARG A 82 1.92 -6.37 -18.68
CA ARG A 82 0.59 -6.97 -18.73
C ARG A 82 -0.41 -6.18 -17.88
N ALA A 83 -0.03 -5.75 -16.67
CA ALA A 83 -0.87 -4.92 -15.81
C ALA A 83 -1.18 -3.58 -16.48
N LYS A 84 -0.16 -2.92 -17.04
CA LYS A 84 -0.29 -1.66 -17.79
C LYS A 84 -1.24 -1.81 -18.99
N ALA A 85 -1.12 -2.88 -19.77
CA ALA A 85 -2.01 -3.14 -20.90
C ALA A 85 -3.48 -3.31 -20.48
N ARG A 86 -3.73 -3.87 -19.28
CA ARG A 86 -5.09 -4.07 -18.75
C ARG A 86 -5.67 -2.82 -18.10
N LEU A 87 -4.85 -2.02 -17.42
CA LEU A 87 -5.29 -0.91 -16.56
C LEU A 87 -5.15 0.46 -17.21
N GLY A 88 -4.17 0.65 -18.11
CA GLY A 88 -3.78 1.95 -18.65
C GLY A 88 -4.85 2.69 -19.45
N GLY A 89 -5.85 1.97 -19.98
CA GLY A 89 -7.01 2.57 -20.65
C GLY A 89 -8.06 3.15 -19.69
N ARG A 90 -7.91 2.97 -18.38
CA ARG A 90 -8.90 3.36 -17.35
C ARG A 90 -8.31 4.21 -16.25
N LEU A 91 -7.07 3.93 -15.86
CA LEU A 91 -6.39 4.50 -14.70
C LEU A 91 -4.91 4.67 -15.06
N PRO A 92 -4.21 5.72 -14.59
CA PRO A 92 -2.76 5.83 -14.72
C PRO A 92 -2.05 4.91 -13.69
N ALA A 93 -2.42 3.62 -13.65
CA ALA A 93 -2.04 2.68 -12.59
C ALA A 93 -0.53 2.44 -12.51
N ASP A 94 0.20 2.59 -13.61
CA ASP A 94 1.67 2.47 -13.67
C ASP A 94 2.40 3.61 -12.98
N ARG A 95 1.69 4.67 -12.57
CA ARG A 95 2.23 5.83 -11.84
C ARG A 95 1.76 5.91 -10.39
N MET A 96 0.86 5.02 -9.96
CA MET A 96 0.23 5.06 -8.64
C MET A 96 1.11 4.35 -7.61
N VAL A 97 1.64 5.10 -6.64
CA VAL A 97 2.57 4.61 -5.61
C VAL A 97 1.95 4.72 -4.22
N GLY A 98 2.15 3.68 -3.40
CA GLY A 98 1.68 3.68 -2.00
C GLY A 98 0.17 3.85 -1.88
N GLN A 99 -0.58 3.25 -2.80
CA GLN A 99 -2.02 3.47 -2.87
C GLN A 99 -2.71 2.94 -1.60
N HIS A 100 -3.63 3.72 -1.05
CA HIS A 100 -4.55 3.29 0.01
C HIS A 100 -5.99 3.39 -0.47
N MET A 101 -6.86 2.47 -0.08
CA MET A 101 -8.25 2.45 -0.53
C MET A 101 -9.20 1.89 0.53
N THR A 102 -10.40 2.47 0.57
CA THR A 102 -11.56 1.91 1.27
C THR A 102 -12.77 1.84 0.33
N ILE A 103 -13.38 0.66 0.26
CA ILE A 103 -14.75 0.47 -0.18
C ILE A 103 -15.64 0.50 1.06
N PHE A 104 -16.37 1.60 1.22
CA PHE A 104 -17.36 1.77 2.28
C PHE A 104 -18.29 0.53 2.42
N PRO A 105 -18.60 0.09 3.66
CA PRO A 105 -18.24 0.74 4.92
C PRO A 105 -16.86 0.36 5.46
N THR A 106 -16.43 -0.89 5.33
CA THR A 106 -15.31 -1.41 6.13
C THR A 106 -14.35 -2.34 5.39
N CYS A 107 -14.39 -2.36 4.05
CA CYS A 107 -13.40 -3.08 3.24
C CYS A 107 -12.25 -2.13 2.88
N SER A 108 -11.04 -2.44 3.33
CA SER A 108 -9.86 -1.60 3.06
C SER A 108 -8.69 -2.45 2.56
N PHE A 109 -7.91 -1.88 1.65
CA PHE A 109 -6.74 -2.55 1.08
C PHE A 109 -5.72 -1.55 0.55
N LEU A 110 -4.48 -2.00 0.39
CA LEU A 110 -3.34 -1.17 -0.06
C LEU A 110 -2.74 -1.75 -1.35
N PRO A 111 -3.17 -1.32 -2.55
CA PRO A 111 -2.58 -1.83 -3.80
C PRO A 111 -1.06 -1.60 -3.87
N GLY A 112 -0.32 -2.64 -4.23
CA GLY A 112 1.15 -2.66 -4.24
C GLY A 112 1.76 -3.24 -2.96
N ILE A 113 1.12 -3.05 -1.80
CA ILE A 113 1.46 -3.74 -0.54
C ILE A 113 0.65 -5.04 -0.42
N ASN A 114 -0.59 -5.01 -0.91
CA ASN A 114 -1.55 -6.11 -1.05
C ASN A 114 -2.09 -6.72 0.26
N THR A 115 -1.97 -6.01 1.38
CA THR A 115 -2.82 -6.29 2.55
C THR A 115 -4.28 -5.91 2.24
N VAL A 116 -5.21 -6.77 2.64
CA VAL A 116 -6.66 -6.58 2.56
C VAL A 116 -7.24 -6.85 3.93
N ARG A 117 -8.20 -6.03 4.37
CA ARG A 117 -8.84 -6.22 5.68
C ARG A 117 -10.27 -5.77 5.74
N THR A 118 -11.00 -6.41 6.65
CA THR A 118 -12.32 -5.97 7.10
C THR A 118 -12.23 -5.44 8.53
N TRP A 119 -12.85 -4.29 8.77
CA TRP A 119 -13.03 -3.71 10.12
C TRP A 119 -14.37 -4.20 10.69
N HIS A 120 -14.35 -5.22 11.54
CA HIS A 120 -15.57 -5.78 12.12
C HIS A 120 -15.96 -5.01 13.38
N PRO A 121 -17.07 -4.24 13.38
CA PRO A 121 -17.46 -3.45 14.55
C PRO A 121 -17.85 -4.34 15.73
N ARG A 122 -17.47 -3.93 16.94
CA ARG A 122 -17.82 -4.56 18.23
C ARG A 122 -18.37 -3.49 19.18
N GLY A 123 -19.45 -2.84 18.75
CA GLY A 123 -19.97 -1.64 19.40
C GLY A 123 -19.16 -0.38 19.04
N PRO A 124 -19.43 0.76 19.70
CA PRO A 124 -18.83 2.05 19.34
C PRO A 124 -17.36 2.22 19.75
N HIS A 125 -16.84 1.35 20.61
CA HIS A 125 -15.51 1.49 21.23
C HIS A 125 -14.52 0.39 20.85
N GLU A 126 -14.93 -0.58 20.04
CA GLU A 126 -14.08 -1.73 19.70
C GLU A 126 -14.28 -2.15 18.22
N VAL A 127 -13.21 -2.63 17.63
CA VAL A 127 -13.18 -3.20 16.28
C VAL A 127 -12.25 -4.40 16.25
N GLU A 128 -12.69 -5.48 15.60
CA GLU A 128 -11.82 -6.58 15.21
C GLU A 128 -11.25 -6.34 13.82
N VAL A 129 -9.97 -6.65 13.63
CA VAL A 129 -9.29 -6.49 12.35
C VAL A 129 -9.01 -7.87 11.77
N TRP A 130 -9.71 -8.22 10.70
CA TRP A 130 -9.47 -9.48 9.98
C TRP A 130 -8.75 -9.14 8.69
N SER A 131 -7.47 -9.48 8.62
CA SER A 131 -6.60 -9.20 7.48
C SER A 131 -6.03 -10.45 6.82
N PHE A 132 -5.85 -10.38 5.52
CA PHE A 132 -5.17 -11.37 4.69
C PHE A 132 -4.38 -10.66 3.59
N VAL A 133 -3.52 -11.40 2.91
CA VAL A 133 -2.68 -10.89 1.81
C VAL A 133 -3.11 -11.53 0.51
N VAL A 134 -3.20 -10.74 -0.56
CA VAL A 134 -3.45 -11.24 -1.91
C VAL A 134 -2.18 -11.14 -2.76
N VAL A 135 -2.02 -12.07 -3.69
CA VAL A 135 -0.93 -12.08 -4.67
C VAL A 135 -1.52 -12.47 -6.01
N ASP A 136 -0.89 -12.03 -7.11
CA ASP A 136 -1.28 -12.51 -8.43
C ASP A 136 -1.05 -14.02 -8.50
N ALA A 137 -2.04 -14.76 -9.00
CA ALA A 137 -2.02 -16.22 -8.95
C ALA A 137 -0.84 -16.82 -9.75
N ASP A 138 -0.47 -16.18 -10.86
CA ASP A 138 0.63 -16.55 -11.74
C ASP A 138 1.95 -15.82 -11.42
N ALA A 139 2.02 -15.06 -10.32
CA ALA A 139 3.29 -14.53 -9.84
C ALA A 139 4.27 -15.66 -9.52
N PRO A 140 5.59 -15.47 -9.73
CA PRO A 140 6.59 -16.43 -9.28
C PRO A 140 6.50 -16.69 -7.76
N GLU A 141 6.78 -17.90 -7.31
CA GLU A 141 6.65 -18.28 -5.90
C GLU A 141 7.54 -17.44 -4.98
N GLU A 142 8.72 -17.04 -5.44
CA GLU A 142 9.62 -16.15 -4.71
C GLU A 142 9.04 -14.73 -4.54
N ILE A 143 8.20 -14.28 -5.47
CA ILE A 143 7.48 -13.00 -5.35
C ILE A 143 6.34 -13.14 -4.33
N LYS A 144 5.58 -14.24 -4.39
CA LYS A 144 4.52 -14.51 -3.40
C LYS A 144 5.08 -14.59 -1.98
N GLU A 145 6.22 -15.26 -1.81
CA GLU A 145 6.93 -15.36 -0.54
C GLU A 145 7.45 -13.99 -0.07
N GLU A 146 7.94 -13.16 -0.99
CA GLU A 146 8.36 -11.79 -0.64
C GLU A 146 7.18 -10.95 -0.14
N PHE A 147 6.04 -10.98 -0.85
CA PHE A 147 4.81 -10.32 -0.40
C PHE A 147 4.40 -10.80 1.00
N ARG A 148 4.46 -12.11 1.27
CA ARG A 148 4.14 -12.68 2.59
C ARG A 148 5.05 -12.11 3.68
N LYS A 149 6.37 -12.13 3.48
CA LYS A 149 7.35 -11.63 4.47
C LYS A 149 7.17 -10.14 4.73
N MET A 150 7.06 -9.34 3.68
CA MET A 150 6.93 -7.88 3.80
C MET A 150 5.62 -7.49 4.50
N ASN A 151 4.51 -8.17 4.21
CA ASN A 151 3.24 -7.92 4.91
C ASN A 151 3.30 -8.33 6.39
N ILE A 152 3.94 -9.46 6.73
CA ILE A 152 4.15 -9.83 8.14
C ILE A 152 5.00 -8.78 8.87
N PHE A 153 6.04 -8.27 8.22
CA PHE A 153 6.92 -7.27 8.79
C PHE A 153 6.26 -5.90 8.96
N THR A 154 5.35 -5.51 8.08
CA THR A 154 4.77 -4.15 8.04
C THR A 154 3.34 -4.10 8.57
N PHE A 155 2.34 -4.53 7.79
CA PHE A 155 0.92 -4.26 8.04
C PHE A 155 0.13 -5.37 8.76
N ASN A 156 0.82 -6.40 9.26
CA ASN A 156 0.23 -7.33 10.22
C ASN A 156 0.14 -6.72 11.62
N GLN A 157 -0.72 -7.26 12.47
CA GLN A 157 -0.68 -6.94 13.89
C GLN A 157 0.70 -7.32 14.47
N GLY A 158 1.41 -6.33 15.04
CA GLY A 158 2.79 -6.50 15.51
C GLY A 158 3.87 -6.18 14.47
N GLY A 159 3.48 -5.81 13.25
CA GLY A 159 4.38 -5.23 12.26
C GLY A 159 4.75 -3.78 12.58
N THR A 160 5.63 -3.21 11.76
CA THR A 160 6.26 -1.91 12.02
C THR A 160 5.42 -0.69 11.61
N PHE A 161 4.24 -0.89 11.02
CA PHE A 161 3.29 0.13 10.55
C PHE A 161 1.88 -0.03 11.17
#